data_AF-A0A9P7NDJ3-F1
#
_entry.id   AF-A0A9P7NDJ3-F1
#
_cell.length_a   1.000
_cell.length_b   1.000
_cell.length_c   1.000
_cell.angle_alpha   90.00
_cell.angle_beta   90.00
_cell.angle_gamma   90.00
#
_symmetry.space_group_name_H-M   'P 1'
#
loop_
_entity.id
_entity.type
_entity.pdbx_description
1 polymer ?
#
loop_
_entity_poly.entity_id
_entity_poly.type
_entity_poly.pdbx_seq_one_letter_code
_entity_poly.pdbx_strand_id
1 'polypeptide(L)'
;MSKVSEELIGILQDRYSRGLTTSVAQAKTTPIPSDPLLAYGVLNVPNDPSKGWKRVDTGADEGNSPTQCGLKNNSIVAFTFVTDPADDEVVFEVEWPKDDEELYEQQA
;
A
#
# COMPACT_ATOMS: atom_id res chain seq x y z
N MET A 1 11.07 -7.46 12.76
CA MET A 1 9.89 -7.10 11.95
C MET A 1 8.65 -7.30 12.80
N SER A 2 7.63 -6.47 12.64
CA SER A 2 6.34 -6.62 13.28
C SER A 2 5.61 -7.83 12.74
N LYS A 3 4.86 -8.51 13.61
CA LYS A 3 4.03 -9.67 13.24
C LYS A 3 3.05 -9.35 12.09
N VAL A 4 2.55 -8.12 12.04
CA VAL A 4 1.61 -7.67 10.98
C VAL A 4 2.31 -7.64 9.62
N SER A 5 3.53 -7.12 9.56
CA SER A 5 4.34 -7.08 8.34
C SER A 5 4.68 -8.49 7.85
N GLU A 6 5.04 -9.40 8.77
CA GLU A 6 5.30 -10.81 8.46
C GLU A 6 4.08 -11.53 7.90
N GLU A 7 2.90 -11.34 8.52
CA GLU A 7 1.64 -11.91 8.04
C GLU A 7 1.27 -11.39 6.65
N LEU A 8 1.42 -10.08 6.40
CA LEU A 8 1.16 -9.47 5.10
C LEU A 8 2.09 -10.07 4.03
N ILE A 9 3.40 -10.13 4.30
CA ILE A 9 4.38 -10.72 3.38
C ILE A 9 4.04 -12.19 3.07
N GLY A 10 3.71 -12.98 4.09
CA GLY A 10 3.33 -14.38 3.91
C GLY A 10 2.12 -14.54 3.00
N ILE A 11 1.09 -13.71 3.17
CA ILE A 11 -0.10 -13.70 2.31
C ILE A 11 0.27 -13.30 0.88
N LEU A 12 1.12 -12.28 0.71
CA LEU A 12 1.53 -11.80 -0.60
C LEU A 12 2.31 -12.89 -1.36
N GLN A 13 3.25 -13.56 -0.71
CA GLN A 13 4.04 -14.63 -1.32
C GLN A 13 3.20 -15.86 -1.67
N ASP A 14 2.27 -16.26 -0.78
CA ASP A 14 1.40 -17.41 -0.99
C ASP A 14 0.41 -17.18 -2.14
N ARG A 15 -0.31 -16.06 -2.11
CA ARG A 15 -1.41 -15.80 -3.05
C ARG A 15 -0.97 -15.12 -4.33
N TYR A 16 0.12 -14.35 -4.29
CA TYR A 16 0.60 -13.53 -5.40
C TYR A 16 2.04 -13.86 -5.75
N SER A 17 2.38 -15.16 -5.82
CA SER A 17 3.72 -15.65 -6.17
C SER A 17 4.26 -15.15 -7.52
N ARG A 18 3.39 -14.70 -8.43
CA ARG A 18 3.75 -14.09 -9.72
C ARG A 18 3.88 -12.57 -9.68
N GLY A 19 3.71 -11.96 -8.51
CA GLY A 19 3.63 -10.51 -8.32
C GLY A 19 2.20 -9.98 -8.24
N LEU A 20 2.09 -8.70 -7.88
CA LEU A 20 0.83 -7.98 -7.73
C LEU A 20 0.47 -7.30 -9.05
N THR A 21 -0.72 -7.60 -9.59
CA THR A 21 -1.26 -6.86 -10.75
C THR A 21 -1.82 -5.53 -10.26
N THR A 22 -1.23 -4.42 -10.68
CA THR A 22 -1.49 -3.09 -10.10
C THR A 22 -2.39 -2.18 -10.92
N SER A 23 -2.72 -2.52 -12.17
CA SER A 23 -3.65 -1.72 -12.97
C SER A 23 -4.53 -2.55 -13.89
N VAL A 24 -5.83 -2.22 -13.89
CA VAL A 24 -6.83 -2.76 -14.82
C VAL A 24 -6.66 -2.17 -16.23
N ALA A 25 -6.32 -0.88 -16.32
CA ALA A 25 -6.16 -0.16 -17.59
C ALA A 25 -4.86 -0.54 -18.33
N GLN A 26 -3.77 -0.80 -17.60
CA GLN A 26 -2.51 -1.27 -18.17
C GLN A 26 -1.86 -2.27 -17.22
N ALA A 27 -2.00 -3.57 -17.52
CA ALA A 27 -1.49 -4.63 -16.68
C ALA A 27 0.02 -4.47 -16.43
N LYS A 28 0.36 -3.94 -15.25
CA LYS A 28 1.71 -3.87 -14.69
C LYS A 28 1.75 -4.86 -13.52
N THR A 29 2.81 -5.65 -13.47
CA THR A 29 3.03 -6.60 -12.39
C THR A 29 4.20 -6.11 -11.54
N THR A 30 3.93 -5.86 -10.27
CA THR A 30 4.96 -5.55 -9.27
C THR A 30 5.46 -6.87 -8.67
N PRO A 31 6.73 -7.26 -8.91
CA PRO A 31 7.28 -8.48 -8.33
C PRO A 31 7.44 -8.33 -6.82
N ILE A 32 7.30 -9.44 -6.10
CA ILE A 32 7.58 -9.50 -4.66
C ILE A 32 9.07 -9.80 -4.49
N PRO A 33 9.84 -8.95 -3.78
CA PRO A 33 11.25 -9.22 -3.52
C PRO A 33 11.47 -10.49 -2.66
N SER A 34 12.65 -11.10 -2.80
CA SER A 34 13.03 -12.29 -2.01
C SER A 34 13.19 -12.00 -0.51
N ASP A 35 13.66 -10.79 -0.18
CA ASP A 35 13.75 -10.27 1.20
C ASP A 35 12.96 -8.95 1.27
N PRO A 36 11.61 -9.04 1.37
CA PRO A 36 10.75 -7.88 1.23
C PRO A 36 10.75 -7.04 2.51
N LEU A 37 11.11 -5.76 2.38
CA LEU A 37 10.86 -4.75 3.40
C LEU A 37 9.67 -3.89 2.97
N LEU A 38 8.83 -3.52 3.93
CA LEU A 38 7.62 -2.76 3.68
C LEU A 38 7.75 -1.33 4.21
N ALA A 39 7.20 -0.40 3.43
CA ALA A 39 6.84 0.92 3.91
C ALA A 39 5.32 1.07 3.86
N TYR A 40 4.78 1.80 4.84
CA TYR A 40 3.35 2.07 4.95
C TYR A 40 3.05 3.53 4.68
N GLY A 41 1.92 3.79 4.02
CA GLY A 41 1.47 5.11 3.64
C GLY A 41 0.05 5.37 4.10
N VAL A 42 -0.22 6.60 4.52
CA VAL A 42 -1.57 7.11 4.80
C VAL A 42 -1.86 8.29 3.89
N LEU A 43 -3.14 8.55 3.60
CA LEU A 43 -3.51 9.71 2.81
C LEU A 43 -3.13 11.03 3.51
N ASN A 44 -2.60 11.98 2.75
CA ASN A 44 -2.33 13.33 3.24
C ASN A 44 -3.61 14.03 3.73
N VAL A 45 -4.70 13.83 2.98
CA VAL A 45 -6.04 14.31 3.34
C VAL A 45 -6.96 13.09 3.44
N PRO A 46 -7.64 12.88 4.58
CA PRO A 46 -8.54 11.75 4.73
C PRO A 46 -9.57 11.68 3.60
N ASN A 47 -9.71 10.49 3.00
CA ASN A 47 -10.65 10.20 1.91
C ASN A 47 -10.39 10.94 0.58
N ASP A 48 -9.25 11.62 0.40
CA ASP A 48 -8.88 12.25 -0.86
C ASP A 48 -7.55 11.69 -1.40
N PRO A 49 -7.58 10.65 -2.26
CA PRO A 49 -6.38 10.06 -2.85
C PRO A 49 -5.62 11.01 -3.79
N SER A 50 -6.26 12.09 -4.28
CA SER A 50 -5.60 13.05 -5.16
C SER A 50 -4.55 13.92 -4.46
N LYS A 51 -4.58 13.97 -3.12
CA LYS A 51 -3.62 14.73 -2.30
C LYS A 51 -2.36 13.93 -1.99
N GLY A 52 -2.25 12.71 -2.50
CA GLY A 52 -1.09 11.85 -2.34
C GLY A 52 -0.99 11.23 -0.95
N TRP A 53 0.14 10.57 -0.75
CA TRP A 53 0.40 9.71 0.39
C TRP A 53 1.54 10.26 1.24
N LYS A 54 1.44 10.06 2.55
CA LYS A 54 2.50 10.32 3.53
C LYS A 54 2.99 9.01 4.09
N ARG A 55 4.32 8.83 4.11
CA ARG A 55 4.96 7.71 4.78
C ARG A 55 4.65 7.73 6.28
N VAL A 56 4.30 6.56 6.81
CA VAL A 56 4.10 6.33 8.23
C VAL A 56 5.45 6.06 8.90
N ASP A 57 5.70 6.77 10.01
CA ASP A 57 6.86 6.50 10.87
C ASP A 57 6.53 5.37 11.85
N THR A 58 6.92 4.16 11.50
CA THR A 58 6.76 2.96 12.34
C THR A 58 7.83 2.86 13.43
N GLY A 59 8.80 3.79 13.49
CA GLY A 59 9.92 3.73 14.42
C GLY A 59 10.93 2.62 14.06
N ALA A 60 12.04 2.60 14.80
CA ALA A 60 13.05 1.55 14.68
C ALA A 60 12.41 0.18 14.92
N ASP A 61 12.71 -0.78 14.04
CA ASP A 61 12.19 -2.15 14.08
C ASP A 61 10.64 -2.25 14.16
N GLU A 62 9.93 -1.23 13.64
CA GLU A 62 8.46 -1.14 13.68
C GLU A 62 7.88 -1.09 15.12
N GLY A 63 8.63 -0.50 16.06
CA GLY A 63 8.27 -0.43 17.47
C GLY A 63 7.15 0.56 17.84
N ASN A 64 6.77 1.49 16.95
CA ASN A 64 5.68 2.43 17.21
C ASN A 64 4.33 1.72 17.11
N SER A 65 3.45 1.97 18.09
CA SER A 65 2.07 1.48 18.01
C SER A 65 1.30 2.14 16.85
N PRO A 66 0.23 1.51 16.33
CA PRO A 66 -0.59 2.09 15.27
C PRO A 66 -1.13 3.49 15.59
N THR A 67 -1.49 3.76 16.85
CA THR A 67 -1.97 5.09 17.26
C THR A 67 -0.85 6.13 17.30
N GLN A 68 0.37 5.74 17.68
CA GLN A 68 1.57 6.60 17.57
C GLN A 68 1.89 6.91 16.10
N CYS A 69 1.58 5.98 15.20
CA CYS A 69 1.69 6.14 13.75
C CYS A 69 0.56 7.01 13.14
N GLY A 70 -0.37 7.52 13.96
CA GLY A 70 -1.50 8.33 13.50
C GLY A 70 -2.66 7.54 12.88
N LEU A 71 -2.64 6.21 12.98
CA LEU A 71 -3.72 5.36 12.49
C LEU A 71 -4.91 5.42 13.44
N LYS A 72 -6.09 5.56 12.86
CA LYS A 72 -7.39 5.53 13.55
C LYS A 72 -8.19 4.34 13.03
N ASN A 73 -9.29 4.03 13.72
CA ASN A 73 -10.24 3.05 13.21
C ASN A 73 -10.72 3.46 11.82
N ASN A 74 -10.80 2.49 10.90
CA ASN A 74 -11.17 2.68 9.50
C ASN A 74 -10.19 3.55 8.69
N SER A 75 -8.94 3.75 9.16
CA SER A 75 -7.90 4.37 8.34
C SER A 75 -7.57 3.50 7.14
N ILE A 76 -7.40 4.16 5.99
CA ILE A 76 -6.89 3.53 4.77
C ILE A 76 -5.37 3.59 4.80
N VAL A 77 -4.74 2.45 4.53
CA VAL A 77 -3.29 2.29 4.53
C VAL A 77 -2.86 1.70 3.19
N ALA A 78 -1.85 2.30 2.58
CA ALA A 78 -1.13 1.75 1.45
C ALA A 78 0.16 1.09 1.93
N PHE A 79 0.66 0.13 1.17
CA PHE A 79 1.99 -0.43 1.37
C PHE A 79 2.77 -0.44 0.07
N THR A 80 4.10 -0.46 0.17
CA THR A 80 5.01 -0.66 -0.96
C THR A 80 6.28 -1.35 -0.48
N PHE A 81 7.02 -1.94 -1.42
CA PHE A 81 8.30 -2.56 -1.14
C PHE A 81 9.42 -1.54 -1.20
N VAL A 82 10.34 -1.59 -0.24
CA VAL A 82 11.51 -0.71 -0.17
C VAL A 82 12.78 -1.53 -0.02
N THR A 83 13.92 -0.96 -0.40
CA THR A 83 15.23 -1.57 -0.17
C THR A 83 15.88 -1.06 1.12
N ASP A 84 15.51 0.14 1.56
CA ASP A 84 16.00 0.77 2.79
C ASP A 84 14.81 1.30 3.61
N PRO A 85 14.67 0.92 4.89
CA PRO A 85 13.65 1.49 5.76
C PRO A 85 13.81 3.00 5.98
N ALA A 86 14.99 3.58 5.76
CA ALA A 86 15.24 5.02 5.88
C ALA A 86 15.06 5.80 4.56
N ASP A 87 14.53 5.16 3.51
CA ASP A 87 14.27 5.83 2.24
C ASP A 87 13.17 6.90 2.38
N ASP A 88 13.51 8.16 2.14
CA ASP A 88 12.59 9.30 2.19
C ASP A 88 11.82 9.50 0.87
N GLU A 89 12.23 8.86 -0.22
CA GLU A 89 11.64 8.99 -1.57
C GLU A 89 10.60 7.90 -1.89
N VAL A 90 9.96 7.34 -0.86
CA VAL A 90 8.98 6.26 -1.04
C VAL A 90 7.74 6.73 -1.78
N VAL A 91 7.42 6.03 -2.86
CA VAL A 91 6.22 6.25 -3.68
C VAL A 91 5.22 5.11 -3.47
N PHE A 92 3.95 5.50 -3.26
CA PHE A 92 2.82 4.58 -3.15
C PHE A 92 1.98 4.63 -4.43
N GLU A 93 2.19 3.67 -5.33
CA GLU A 93 1.37 3.49 -6.53
C GLU A 93 0.05 2.79 -6.15
N VAL A 94 -1.02 3.56 -5.97
CA VAL A 94 -2.34 3.04 -5.58
C VAL A 94 -3.39 3.40 -6.63
N GLU A 95 -4.03 2.40 -7.21
CA GLU A 95 -5.22 2.57 -8.03
C GLU A 95 -6.45 2.66 -7.12
N TRP A 96 -7.18 3.76 -7.21
CA TRP A 96 -8.41 3.94 -6.44
C TRP A 96 -9.61 3.42 -7.24
N PRO A 97 -10.50 2.62 -6.62
CA PRO A 97 -11.75 2.26 -7.25
C PRO A 97 -12.52 3.52 -7.63
N LYS A 98 -12.95 3.60 -8.88
CA LYS A 98 -13.83 4.66 -9.37
C LYS A 98 -15.15 4.02 -9.77
N ASP A 99 -16.24 4.67 -9.44
CA ASP A 99 -17.51 4.41 -10.09
C ASP A 99 -17.39 4.98 -11.50
N ASP A 100 -17.03 4.14 -12.46
CA ASP A 100 -17.10 4.51 -13.88
C ASP A 100 -18.58 4.59 -14.26
N GLU A 101 -19.18 5.77 -14.12
CA GLU A 101 -20.54 6.02 -14.61
C GLU A 101 -20.65 5.73 -16.13
N GLU A 102 -19.54 5.84 -16.88
CA GLU A 102 -19.46 5.51 -18.32
C GLU A 102 -19.45 4.00 -18.64
N LEU A 103 -19.18 3.11 -17.68
CA LEU A 103 -19.31 1.65 -17.88
C LEU A 103 -20.78 1.21 -17.87
N TYR A 104 -21.67 1.99 -17.25
CA TYR A 104 -23.09 1.68 -17.17
C TYR A 104 -23.89 2.18 -18.39
N GLU A 105 -23.39 3.14 -19.15
CA GLU A 105 -24.08 3.66 -20.35
C GLU A 105 -23.90 2.78 -21.60
N GLN A 106 -22.92 1.88 -21.63
CA GLN A 106 -22.69 0.97 -22.77
C GLN A 106 -23.55 -0.30 -22.75
N GLN A 107 -24.48 -0.42 -21.81
CA GLN A 107 -25.42 -1.56 -21.69
C GLN A 107 -26.91 -1.16 -21.80
N ALA A 108 -27.23 0.07 -22.21
CA ALA A 108 -28.62 0.55 -22.37
C ALA A 108 -29.09 0.55 -23.83
#